data_AF-A0A200R8H3-F1
#
_entry.id   AF-A0A200R8H3-F1
#
_cell.length_a   1.000
_cell.length_b   1.000
_cell.length_c   1.000
_cell.angle_alpha   90.00
_cell.angle_beta   90.00
_cell.angle_gamma   90.00
#
_symmetry.space_group_name_H-M   'P 1'
#
loop_
_entity.id
_entity.type
_entity.pdbx_description
1 polymer ?
#
loop_
_entity_poly.entity_id
_entity_poly.type
_entity_poly.pdbx_seq_one_letter_code
_entity_poly.pdbx_strand_id
1 'polypeptide(L)'
;MENHEDLNSILPFLPLVVLESSSLSWPTQIVEALKSLSRGPDHSRVDSGEVLFLAISDLRDSLGLFSAAERLASSAAQGYALFFDELMSRVESRKWFGEVVPALATLLLQLPSLLEAHYRNADDILGGGKEGYPRVRTGLRLLGPQEAGIVFLSQELIGALLACSFFCLFPVINRGAKHLPAINFDHLFASLHPSYRQNQEHKIRCLIHYFERISSCMPTCFVSFERKVLPLKCSPHCVSYPQTDFWSKSTISLNHFEVSRSGLIEDQLGEALEVDFANKYIGGGSLSRGCVQEEIRFMINPELVVGMLFLPSMEDNEAIEIVGAERFSNYSGYASSFRFSGDYLDKKLVDCMGRRKTRIVAIDALCSPRMRQYRVEYLLRETNKAFCGFFDQSKYQRNQKVFQEDEICRDSLNWDSKAPNNKSENVLELHEQPSTAEGLNGGATGVEFIGKSLDEHSSQDQDTEDAVGVATGNWGCGAFGGDPEIKVIIQWLAASQLGFLHRHSHVSGFCPSEGQCTNMRLPNSRIRSTVQIDNALFFKAFHFVLHVWGGGSAESRPGESLDSVSRMDSRRALEYVGRVLISEIKCVAAAASPVTFVSYVCENGVLSLICVSIRLPLQLKLQSDGIWDGI
;
A
#
# COMPACT_ATOMS: atom_id res chain seq x y z
N MET A 1 8.00 29.31 13.99
CA MET A 1 8.24 28.29 12.95
C MET A 1 9.68 27.79 12.93
N GLU A 2 10.69 28.66 13.10
CA GLU A 2 12.13 28.31 13.00
C GLU A 2 12.62 27.20 13.96
N ASN A 3 11.96 27.01 15.10
CA ASN A 3 12.31 25.98 16.08
C ASN A 3 11.75 24.59 15.76
N HIS A 4 10.99 24.43 14.67
CA HIS A 4 10.40 23.14 14.31
C HIS A 4 11.35 22.39 13.37
N GLU A 5 12.07 21.39 13.91
CA GLU A 5 13.01 20.57 13.12
C GLU A 5 12.33 19.93 11.89
N ASP A 6 11.07 19.51 12.03
CA ASP A 6 10.28 18.93 10.93
C ASP A 6 10.17 19.89 9.73
N LEU A 7 9.76 21.14 9.97
CA LEU A 7 9.65 22.16 8.93
C LEU A 7 11.01 22.42 8.27
N ASN A 8 12.07 22.55 9.07
CA ASN A 8 13.40 22.86 8.56
C ASN A 8 13.91 21.80 7.57
N SER A 9 13.50 20.54 7.73
CA SER A 9 13.89 19.46 6.80
C SER A 9 13.25 19.57 5.42
N ILE A 10 12.01 20.07 5.33
CA ILE A 10 11.21 20.11 4.10
C ILE A 10 11.19 21.50 3.46
N LEU A 11 11.43 22.56 4.24
CA LEU A 11 11.40 23.95 3.80
C LEU A 11 12.21 24.23 2.51
N PRO A 12 13.42 23.67 2.30
CA PRO A 12 14.16 23.86 1.04
C PRO A 12 13.46 23.32 -0.20
N PHE A 13 12.43 22.50 -0.02
CA PHE A 13 11.63 21.88 -1.08
C PHE A 13 10.22 22.48 -1.17
N LEU A 14 9.91 23.52 -0.39
CA LEU A 14 8.66 24.26 -0.44
C LEU A 14 8.86 25.59 -1.19
N PRO A 15 7.84 26.10 -1.90
CA PRO A 15 7.95 27.32 -2.69
C PRO A 15 7.67 28.60 -1.87
N LEU A 16 8.01 28.58 -0.57
CA LEU A 16 7.69 29.64 0.38
C LEU A 16 8.97 30.24 0.97
N VAL A 17 8.87 31.49 1.42
CA VAL A 17 9.93 32.18 2.17
C VAL A 17 9.53 32.34 3.62
N VAL A 18 10.53 32.32 4.51
CA VAL A 18 10.35 32.65 5.93
C VAL A 18 10.63 34.13 6.11
N LEU A 19 9.66 34.87 6.63
CA LEU A 19 9.82 36.29 6.97
C LEU A 19 10.58 36.45 8.28
N GLU A 20 11.10 37.66 8.56
CA GLU A 20 11.75 37.99 9.84
C GLU A 20 10.86 37.73 11.07
N SER A 21 9.53 37.69 10.89
CA SER A 21 8.56 37.33 11.91
C SER A 21 8.42 35.80 12.15
N SER A 22 9.28 35.00 11.52
CA SER A 22 9.20 33.53 11.49
C SER A 22 7.86 33.00 10.98
N SER A 23 7.19 33.74 10.10
CA SER A 23 5.97 33.33 9.39
C SER A 23 6.29 32.86 7.98
N LEU A 24 5.50 31.92 7.47
CA LEU A 24 5.61 31.45 6.10
C LEU A 24 4.86 32.42 5.19
N SER A 25 5.43 32.75 4.03
CA SER A 25 4.76 33.60 3.05
C SER A 25 5.20 33.29 1.62
N TRP A 26 4.33 33.66 0.68
CA TRP A 26 4.69 33.77 -0.73
C TRP A 26 5.44 35.09 -0.98
N PRO A 27 6.38 35.14 -1.94
CA PRO A 27 6.89 36.41 -2.43
C PRO A 27 5.76 37.32 -2.94
N THR A 28 5.91 38.64 -2.78
CA THR A 28 4.84 39.62 -3.09
C THR A 28 4.33 39.50 -4.53
N GLN A 29 5.21 39.30 -5.50
CA GLN A 29 4.87 39.14 -6.91
C GLN A 29 3.99 37.90 -7.14
N ILE A 30 4.26 36.81 -6.41
CA ILE A 30 3.44 35.59 -6.45
C ILE A 30 2.05 35.85 -5.86
N VAL A 31 1.97 36.57 -4.74
CA VAL A 31 0.69 36.94 -4.13
C VAL A 31 -0.17 37.75 -5.10
N GLU A 32 0.42 38.71 -5.81
CA GLU A 32 -0.28 39.52 -6.81
C GLU A 32 -0.77 38.68 -8.00
N ALA A 33 0.09 37.82 -8.55
CA ALA A 33 -0.27 36.93 -9.64
C ALA A 33 -1.37 35.94 -9.24
N LEU A 34 -1.28 35.30 -8.06
CA LEU A 34 -2.32 34.41 -7.54
C LEU A 34 -3.63 35.13 -7.25
N LYS A 35 -3.59 36.38 -6.74
CA LYS A 35 -4.79 37.23 -6.59
C LYS A 35 -5.43 37.61 -7.92
N SER A 36 -4.64 37.75 -8.97
CA SER A 36 -5.16 37.97 -10.33
C SER A 36 -5.84 36.70 -10.85
N LEU A 37 -5.16 35.55 -10.75
CA LEU A 37 -5.70 34.23 -11.13
C LEU A 37 -7.00 33.89 -10.38
N SER A 38 -7.06 34.18 -9.08
CA SER A 38 -8.24 33.87 -8.25
C SER A 38 -9.49 34.68 -8.60
N ARG A 39 -9.35 35.75 -9.39
CA ARG A 39 -10.48 36.54 -9.89
C ARG A 39 -10.99 36.09 -11.26
N GLY A 40 -10.38 35.05 -11.84
CA GLY A 40 -10.80 34.51 -13.13
C GLY A 40 -10.13 35.13 -14.35
N PRO A 41 -10.44 34.59 -15.54
CA PRO A 41 -9.76 34.92 -16.79
C PRO A 41 -9.96 36.38 -17.23
N ASP A 42 -11.08 37.04 -16.86
CA ASP A 42 -11.29 38.46 -17.20
C ASP A 42 -10.25 39.38 -16.55
N HIS A 43 -9.67 38.96 -15.41
CA HIS A 43 -8.63 39.68 -14.70
C HIS A 43 -7.23 39.17 -15.04
N SER A 44 -7.03 37.85 -15.00
CA SER A 44 -5.71 37.23 -15.19
C SER A 44 -5.32 37.07 -16.66
N ARG A 45 -6.31 37.07 -17.56
CA ARG A 45 -6.20 36.68 -18.98
C ARG A 45 -5.78 35.24 -19.21
N VAL A 46 -5.77 34.39 -18.18
CA VAL A 46 -5.43 32.97 -18.30
C VAL A 46 -6.68 32.17 -18.63
N ASP A 47 -6.92 31.94 -19.92
CA ASP A 47 -8.11 31.27 -20.46
C ASP A 47 -7.81 30.10 -21.40
N SER A 48 -6.54 29.72 -21.53
CA SER A 48 -6.07 28.61 -22.38
C SER A 48 -4.86 27.89 -21.75
N GLY A 49 -4.57 26.68 -22.25
CA GLY A 49 -3.41 25.89 -21.85
C GLY A 49 -2.09 26.57 -22.20
N GLU A 50 -2.00 27.19 -23.38
CA GLU A 50 -0.84 28.00 -23.78
C GLU A 50 -0.58 29.15 -22.79
N VAL A 51 -1.61 29.95 -22.48
CA VAL A 51 -1.47 31.11 -21.60
C VAL A 51 -1.24 30.68 -20.15
N LEU A 52 -1.84 29.57 -19.71
CA LEU A 52 -1.55 28.99 -18.40
C LEU A 52 -0.08 28.61 -18.25
N PHE A 53 0.53 28.02 -19.29
CA PHE A 53 1.94 27.66 -19.22
C PHE A 53 2.86 28.90 -19.16
N LEU A 54 2.49 29.98 -19.86
CA LEU A 54 3.19 31.27 -19.72
C LEU A 54 3.08 31.81 -18.29
N ALA A 55 1.88 31.81 -17.71
CA ALA A 55 1.67 32.22 -16.33
C ALA A 55 2.46 31.36 -15.32
N ILE A 56 2.55 30.04 -15.55
CA ILE A 56 3.40 29.14 -14.76
C ILE A 56 4.87 29.55 -14.86
N SER A 57 5.33 29.89 -16.06
CA SER A 57 6.72 30.32 -16.29
C SER A 57 7.02 31.63 -15.55
N ASP A 58 6.12 32.62 -15.62
CA ASP A 58 6.26 33.90 -14.92
C ASP A 58 6.24 33.75 -13.39
N LEU A 59 5.39 32.85 -12.87
CA LEU A 59 5.37 32.49 -11.45
C LEU A 59 6.70 31.85 -11.01
N ARG A 60 7.24 30.92 -11.80
CA ARG A 60 8.53 30.28 -11.51
C ARG A 60 9.69 31.26 -11.54
N ASP A 61 9.69 32.19 -12.49
CA ASP A 61 10.70 33.25 -12.57
C ASP A 61 10.64 34.17 -11.34
N SER A 62 9.42 34.49 -10.88
CA SER A 62 9.19 35.27 -9.66
C SER A 62 9.61 34.54 -8.37
N LEU A 63 9.67 33.20 -8.39
CA LEU A 63 10.24 32.37 -7.31
C LEU A 63 11.78 32.22 -7.42
N GLY A 64 12.40 32.76 -8.45
CA GLY A 64 13.84 32.60 -8.70
C GLY A 64 14.22 31.22 -9.27
N LEU A 65 13.28 30.47 -9.83
CA LEU A 65 13.47 29.11 -10.35
C LEU A 65 13.90 29.10 -11.83
N PHE A 66 14.89 29.92 -12.18
CA PHE A 66 15.35 30.13 -13.56
C PHE A 66 16.65 29.37 -13.94
N SER A 67 17.27 28.67 -12.98
CA SER A 67 18.52 27.95 -13.24
C SER A 67 18.34 26.81 -14.26
N ALA A 68 19.43 26.38 -14.91
CA ALA A 68 19.36 25.25 -15.86
C ALA A 68 18.84 23.94 -15.19
N ALA A 69 19.10 23.77 -13.90
CA ALA A 69 18.62 22.62 -13.11
C ALA A 69 17.14 22.73 -12.74
N GLU A 70 16.53 23.91 -12.86
CA GLU A 70 15.12 24.22 -12.57
C GLU A 70 14.26 24.28 -13.83
N ARG A 71 14.80 23.98 -15.02
CA ARG A 71 14.00 24.06 -16.25
C ARG A 71 12.91 23.00 -16.27
N LEU A 72 11.72 23.43 -16.66
CA LEU A 72 10.62 22.54 -16.98
C LEU A 72 10.94 21.67 -18.20
N ALA A 73 10.29 20.51 -18.30
CA ALA A 73 10.39 19.60 -19.43
C ALA A 73 10.14 20.33 -20.77
N SER A 74 10.99 20.05 -21.77
CA SER A 74 11.02 20.81 -23.03
C SER A 74 9.74 20.80 -23.86
N SER A 75 8.88 19.80 -23.68
CA SER A 75 7.57 19.69 -24.35
C SER A 75 6.38 20.01 -23.45
N ALA A 76 6.62 20.53 -22.24
CA ALA A 76 5.55 20.82 -21.28
C ALA A 76 4.58 21.86 -21.86
N ALA A 77 5.08 22.98 -22.41
CA ALA A 77 4.25 24.01 -23.04
C ALA A 77 3.26 23.44 -24.06
N GLN A 78 3.76 22.62 -24.98
CA GLN A 78 2.94 21.97 -26.01
C GLN A 78 1.97 20.96 -25.40
N GLY A 79 2.36 20.26 -24.33
CA GLY A 79 1.51 19.34 -23.61
C GLY A 79 0.32 20.01 -22.91
N TYR A 80 0.55 21.16 -22.25
CA TYR A 80 -0.51 21.95 -21.63
C TYR A 80 -1.48 22.48 -22.68
N ALA A 81 -0.96 23.10 -23.76
CA ALA A 81 -1.78 23.60 -24.85
C ALA A 81 -2.61 22.47 -25.49
N LEU A 82 -1.97 21.36 -25.88
CA LEU A 82 -2.65 20.21 -26.48
C LEU A 82 -3.79 19.70 -25.58
N PHE A 83 -3.56 19.56 -24.27
CA PHE A 83 -4.58 19.04 -23.37
C PHE A 83 -5.76 20.00 -23.20
N PHE A 84 -5.51 21.25 -22.84
CA PHE A 84 -6.57 22.20 -22.47
C PHE A 84 -7.24 22.88 -23.67
N ASP A 85 -6.54 23.01 -24.79
CA ASP A 85 -7.01 23.77 -25.95
C ASP A 85 -7.58 22.86 -27.04
N GLU A 86 -7.09 21.61 -27.14
CA GLU A 86 -7.51 20.66 -28.18
C GLU A 86 -8.24 19.42 -27.65
N LEU A 87 -7.74 18.76 -26.59
CA LEU A 87 -8.30 17.48 -26.10
C LEU A 87 -9.48 17.66 -25.13
N MET A 88 -9.49 18.75 -24.36
CA MET A 88 -10.61 19.12 -23.50
C MET A 88 -11.69 19.84 -24.33
N SER A 89 -12.97 19.53 -24.10
CA SER A 89 -14.02 20.22 -24.85
C SER A 89 -14.05 21.72 -24.50
N ARG A 90 -14.53 22.56 -25.42
CA ARG A 90 -14.64 24.03 -25.17
C ARG A 90 -15.50 24.40 -23.97
N VAL A 91 -16.44 23.54 -23.57
CA VAL A 91 -17.29 23.78 -22.39
C VAL A 91 -16.51 23.45 -21.12
N GLU A 92 -15.86 22.28 -21.07
CA GLU A 92 -15.00 21.88 -19.96
C GLU A 92 -13.82 22.85 -19.77
N SER A 93 -13.15 23.26 -20.84
CA SER A 93 -12.01 24.18 -20.80
C SER A 93 -12.41 25.56 -20.24
N ARG A 94 -13.55 26.11 -20.68
CA ARG A 94 -14.08 27.37 -20.10
C ARG A 94 -14.43 27.24 -18.63
N LYS A 95 -15.00 26.11 -18.21
CA LYS A 95 -15.27 25.83 -16.80
C LYS A 95 -13.96 25.72 -16.01
N TRP A 96 -12.98 25.01 -16.55
CA TRP A 96 -11.66 24.82 -15.94
C TRP A 96 -10.98 26.16 -15.64
N PHE A 97 -10.88 27.04 -16.64
CA PHE A 97 -10.25 28.35 -16.46
C PHE A 97 -11.13 29.36 -15.71
N GLY A 98 -12.45 29.26 -15.81
CA GLY A 98 -13.40 30.15 -15.14
C GLY A 98 -13.66 29.84 -13.67
N GLU A 99 -13.54 28.57 -13.26
CA GLU A 99 -13.91 28.11 -11.92
C GLU A 99 -12.77 27.40 -11.19
N VAL A 100 -12.12 26.43 -11.84
CA VAL A 100 -11.15 25.55 -11.17
C VAL A 100 -9.81 26.25 -10.95
N VAL A 101 -9.20 26.81 -12.00
CA VAL A 101 -7.92 27.57 -11.87
C VAL A 101 -8.03 28.69 -10.82
N PRO A 102 -9.10 29.50 -10.79
CA PRO A 102 -9.30 30.51 -9.74
C PRO A 102 -9.43 29.93 -8.33
N ALA A 103 -10.14 28.81 -8.17
CA ALA A 103 -10.27 28.12 -6.90
C ALA A 103 -8.91 27.57 -6.41
N LEU A 104 -8.11 26.97 -7.31
CA LEU A 104 -6.75 26.52 -6.98
C LEU A 104 -5.85 27.69 -6.60
N ALA A 105 -5.93 28.84 -7.31
CA ALA A 105 -5.18 30.03 -6.94
C ALA A 105 -5.57 30.58 -5.56
N THR A 106 -6.87 30.52 -5.21
CA THR A 106 -7.37 30.86 -3.87
C THR A 106 -6.80 29.93 -2.80
N LEU A 107 -6.79 28.62 -3.08
CA LEU A 107 -6.21 27.63 -2.18
C LEU A 107 -4.69 27.84 -1.99
N LEU A 108 -3.97 28.18 -3.05
CA LEU A 108 -2.55 28.52 -2.97
C LEU A 108 -2.29 29.77 -2.12
N LEU A 109 -3.14 30.80 -2.20
CA LEU A 109 -3.04 31.96 -1.30
C LEU A 109 -3.18 31.59 0.18
N GLN A 110 -3.88 30.49 0.50
CA GLN A 110 -4.05 29.97 1.86
C GLN A 110 -2.91 29.03 2.30
N LEU A 111 -2.07 28.53 1.38
CA LEU A 111 -1.03 27.54 1.67
C LEU A 111 -0.13 27.91 2.87
N PRO A 112 0.38 29.16 3.01
CA PRO A 112 1.22 29.50 4.15
C PRO A 112 0.48 29.35 5.49
N SER A 113 -0.77 29.81 5.57
CA SER A 113 -1.59 29.65 6.78
C SER A 113 -1.98 28.19 7.04
N LEU A 114 -2.21 27.38 5.99
CA LEU A 114 -2.48 25.95 6.13
C LEU A 114 -1.28 25.21 6.70
N LEU A 115 -0.06 25.52 6.24
CA LEU A 115 1.17 24.96 6.79
C LEU A 115 1.39 25.41 8.24
N GLU A 116 1.20 26.69 8.56
CA GLU A 116 1.33 27.17 9.95
C GLU A 116 0.32 26.51 10.89
N ALA A 117 -0.93 26.32 10.45
CA ALA A 117 -1.92 25.59 11.22
C ALA A 117 -1.54 24.11 11.38
N HIS A 118 -1.01 23.48 10.32
CA HIS A 118 -0.52 22.11 10.35
C HIS A 118 0.55 21.93 11.44
N TYR A 119 1.63 22.71 11.42
CA TYR A 119 2.69 22.58 12.42
C TYR A 119 2.27 22.99 13.83
N ARG A 120 1.24 23.84 13.98
CA ARG A 120 0.67 24.16 15.30
C ARG A 120 -0.03 22.95 15.92
N ASN A 121 -0.68 22.12 15.10
CA ASN A 121 -1.57 21.05 15.55
C ASN A 121 -0.94 19.65 15.43
N ALA A 122 0.15 19.49 14.67
CA ALA A 122 0.71 18.18 14.33
C ALA A 122 1.07 17.33 15.56
N ASP A 123 1.58 17.95 16.62
CA ASP A 123 2.01 17.21 17.79
C ASP A 123 0.86 16.70 18.69
N ASP A 124 -0.35 17.22 18.49
CA ASP A 124 -1.53 16.87 19.30
C ASP A 124 -2.33 15.69 18.70
N ILE A 125 -2.10 15.33 17.44
CA ILE A 125 -2.89 14.34 16.68
C ILE A 125 -2.87 12.95 17.34
N LEU A 126 -1.72 12.52 17.86
CA LEU A 126 -1.55 11.21 18.51
C LEU A 126 -1.49 11.31 20.05
N GLY A 127 -2.06 12.38 20.64
CA GLY A 127 -2.15 12.54 22.09
C GLY A 127 -0.85 12.99 22.77
N GLY A 128 0.05 13.64 22.02
CA GLY A 128 1.32 14.17 22.49
C GLY A 128 1.16 15.38 23.41
N GLY A 129 0.74 15.15 24.66
CA GLY A 129 0.59 16.20 25.67
C GLY A 129 0.17 15.73 27.06
N LYS A 130 -0.11 14.44 27.26
CA LYS A 130 -0.34 13.88 28.61
C LYS A 130 1.00 13.60 29.28
N GLU A 131 1.15 14.02 30.54
CA GLU A 131 2.37 13.80 31.35
C GLU A 131 2.84 12.33 31.25
N GLY A 132 4.07 12.12 30.77
CA GLY A 132 4.74 10.82 30.79
C GLY A 132 4.87 10.07 29.46
N TYR A 133 4.28 10.53 28.34
CA TYR A 133 4.46 9.89 27.02
C TYR A 133 5.31 10.75 26.06
N PRO A 134 6.25 10.14 25.30
CA PRO A 134 7.08 10.86 24.34
C PRO A 134 6.24 11.43 23.20
N ARG A 135 6.53 12.69 22.83
CA ARG A 135 5.86 13.42 21.74
C ARG A 135 6.16 12.75 20.39
N VAL A 136 5.13 12.29 19.68
CA VAL A 136 5.27 11.70 18.35
C VAL A 136 5.20 12.81 17.30
N ARG A 137 6.27 13.00 16.54
CA ARG A 137 6.32 13.99 15.46
C ARG A 137 5.50 13.52 14.27
N THR A 138 4.42 14.23 13.95
CA THR A 138 3.57 13.95 12.78
C THR A 138 3.58 15.06 11.73
N GLY A 139 4.34 16.14 11.98
CA GLY A 139 4.47 17.28 11.11
C GLY A 139 5.09 16.91 9.77
N LEU A 140 4.79 17.71 8.73
CA LEU A 140 5.32 17.50 7.39
C LEU A 140 6.84 17.68 7.44
N ARG A 141 7.56 16.64 7.04
CA ARG A 141 9.03 16.60 7.05
C ARG A 141 9.51 15.59 6.04
N LEU A 142 10.80 15.65 5.70
CA LEU A 142 11.42 14.51 5.02
C LEU A 142 11.42 13.32 5.98
N LEU A 143 10.76 12.22 5.61
CA LEU A 143 10.91 10.95 6.31
C LEU A 143 12.06 10.20 5.67
N GLY A 144 13.29 10.43 6.15
CA GLY A 144 14.51 9.94 5.51
C GLY A 144 14.68 8.41 5.52
N PRO A 145 15.61 7.87 4.73
CA PRO A 145 16.00 6.46 4.85
C PRO A 145 16.46 6.13 6.27
N GLN A 146 16.03 4.96 6.75
CA GLN A 146 16.24 4.38 8.07
C GLN A 146 15.60 5.18 9.21
N GLU A 147 14.75 6.15 8.90
CA GLU A 147 13.99 6.93 9.87
C GLU A 147 12.53 6.46 9.86
N ALA A 148 12.19 5.54 10.78
CA ALA A 148 10.80 5.17 10.98
C ALA A 148 10.01 6.37 11.51
N GLY A 149 8.82 6.60 10.97
CA GLY A 149 8.02 7.74 11.37
C GLY A 149 6.76 7.89 10.54
N ILE A 150 5.89 8.79 11.00
CA ILE A 150 4.60 9.06 10.38
C ILE A 150 4.44 10.56 10.13
N VAL A 151 3.80 10.91 9.03
CA VAL A 151 3.35 12.26 8.69
C VAL A 151 1.83 12.22 8.53
N PHE A 152 1.11 13.13 9.18
CA PHE A 152 -0.33 13.32 9.00
C PHE A 152 -0.58 14.60 8.22
N LEU A 153 -1.47 14.58 7.23
CA LEU A 153 -1.84 15.77 6.46
C LEU A 153 -3.36 15.82 6.35
N SER A 154 -3.94 17.00 6.50
CA SER A 154 -5.34 17.20 6.09
C SER A 154 -5.43 17.11 4.57
N GLN A 155 -6.55 16.60 4.05
CA GLN A 155 -6.77 16.56 2.60
C GLN A 155 -6.75 17.96 1.97
N GLU A 156 -7.16 19.00 2.71
CA GLU A 156 -7.04 20.40 2.26
C GLU A 156 -5.58 20.82 2.03
N LEU A 157 -4.67 20.50 2.96
CA LEU A 157 -3.24 20.76 2.78
C LEU A 157 -2.67 19.96 1.61
N ILE A 158 -3.10 18.71 1.43
CA ILE A 158 -2.73 17.88 0.26
C ILE A 158 -3.21 18.55 -1.03
N GLY A 159 -4.44 19.04 -1.09
CA GLY A 159 -4.99 19.81 -2.20
C GLY A 159 -4.12 21.01 -2.57
N ALA A 160 -3.71 21.80 -1.56
CA ALA A 160 -2.84 22.96 -1.78
C ALA A 160 -1.45 22.57 -2.28
N LEU A 161 -0.85 21.51 -1.74
CA LEU A 161 0.45 21.00 -2.18
C LEU A 161 0.39 20.43 -3.61
N LEU A 162 -0.68 19.71 -3.96
CA LEU A 162 -0.86 19.22 -5.34
C LEU A 162 -1.19 20.34 -6.32
N ALA A 163 -1.85 21.42 -5.88
CA ALA A 163 -1.97 22.62 -6.69
C ALA A 163 -0.59 23.22 -6.99
N CYS A 164 0.35 23.25 -6.03
CA CYS A 164 1.74 23.63 -6.31
C CYS A 164 2.38 22.72 -7.37
N SER A 165 2.14 21.40 -7.32
CA SER A 165 2.62 20.46 -8.34
C SER A 165 2.06 20.77 -9.74
N PHE A 166 0.77 21.09 -9.83
CA PHE A 166 0.09 21.43 -11.08
C PHE A 166 0.61 22.72 -11.72
N PHE A 167 0.83 23.76 -10.90
CA PHE A 167 1.46 25.01 -11.33
C PHE A 167 3.00 24.90 -11.41
N CYS A 168 3.55 23.71 -11.22
CA CYS A 168 4.99 23.44 -11.22
C CYS A 168 5.77 24.42 -10.34
N LEU A 169 5.35 24.67 -9.11
CA LEU A 169 5.96 25.69 -8.25
C LEU A 169 7.07 25.15 -7.34
N PHE A 170 7.18 23.83 -7.16
CA PHE A 170 8.20 23.28 -6.28
C PHE A 170 9.61 23.47 -6.86
N PRO A 171 10.59 23.87 -6.02
CA PRO A 171 12.01 23.77 -6.36
C PRO A 171 12.39 22.30 -6.63
N VAL A 172 13.17 22.07 -7.68
CA VAL A 172 13.64 20.72 -8.05
C VAL A 172 15.13 20.51 -7.78
N ILE A 173 15.88 21.58 -7.52
CA ILE A 173 17.27 21.51 -7.08
C ILE A 173 17.39 20.60 -5.84
N ASN A 174 18.45 19.80 -5.79
CA ASN A 174 18.80 18.89 -4.70
C ASN A 174 17.81 17.75 -4.39
N ARG A 175 16.65 17.67 -5.05
CA ARG A 175 15.71 16.53 -4.88
C ARG A 175 16.39 15.20 -5.17
N GLY A 176 17.16 15.13 -6.27
CA GLY A 176 17.92 13.94 -6.64
C GLY A 176 18.96 13.53 -5.59
N ALA A 177 19.65 14.50 -4.97
CA ALA A 177 20.62 14.23 -3.89
C ALA A 177 19.95 13.71 -2.62
N LYS A 178 18.67 14.02 -2.41
CA LYS A 178 17.83 13.46 -1.34
C LYS A 178 17.06 12.21 -1.76
N HIS A 179 17.31 11.68 -2.96
CA HIS A 179 16.60 10.53 -3.53
C HIS A 179 15.07 10.71 -3.54
N LEU A 180 14.59 11.95 -3.71
CA LEU A 180 13.18 12.26 -3.81
C LEU A 180 12.67 12.08 -5.24
N PRO A 181 11.43 11.59 -5.44
CA PRO A 181 10.78 11.60 -6.74
C PRO A 181 10.56 13.02 -7.30
N ALA A 182 10.32 13.10 -8.61
CA ALA A 182 9.82 14.31 -9.25
C ALA A 182 8.37 14.59 -8.82
N ILE A 183 8.03 15.85 -8.56
CA ILE A 183 6.74 16.25 -7.96
C ILE A 183 5.93 17.24 -8.81
N ASN A 184 6.59 17.99 -9.70
CA ASN A 184 5.92 18.91 -10.62
C ASN A 184 5.30 18.14 -11.81
N PHE A 185 4.22 18.68 -12.38
CA PHE A 185 3.45 18.00 -13.44
C PHE A 185 3.98 18.25 -14.86
N ASP A 186 5.09 18.98 -15.01
CA ASP A 186 5.67 19.34 -16.29
C ASP A 186 5.99 18.11 -17.16
N HIS A 187 6.57 17.06 -16.57
CA HIS A 187 6.83 15.81 -17.28
C HIS A 187 5.57 15.01 -17.64
N LEU A 188 4.48 15.17 -16.89
CA LEU A 188 3.21 14.53 -17.18
C LEU A 188 2.61 15.13 -18.45
N PHE A 189 2.53 16.46 -18.52
CA PHE A 189 2.05 17.17 -19.71
C PHE A 189 3.01 17.02 -20.89
N ALA A 190 4.32 17.14 -20.66
CA ALA A 190 5.32 16.93 -21.70
C ALA A 190 5.25 15.52 -22.32
N SER A 191 4.74 14.52 -21.59
CA SER A 191 4.56 13.16 -22.12
C SER A 191 3.40 13.00 -23.09
N LEU A 192 2.54 14.01 -23.27
CA LEU A 192 1.53 14.04 -24.33
C LEU A 192 2.11 14.42 -25.71
N HIS A 193 3.27 15.07 -25.76
CA HIS A 193 3.88 15.61 -26.98
C HIS A 193 5.32 15.08 -27.16
N PRO A 194 5.84 14.89 -28.39
CA PRO A 194 5.18 15.03 -29.70
C PRO A 194 4.31 13.84 -30.09
N SER A 195 4.43 12.71 -29.39
CA SER A 195 3.71 11.49 -29.71
C SER A 195 2.58 11.29 -28.72
N TYR A 196 1.38 11.73 -29.12
CA TYR A 196 0.16 11.56 -28.34
C TYR A 196 -0.05 10.09 -27.93
N ARG A 197 -0.43 9.90 -26.66
CA ARG A 197 -0.75 8.62 -26.07
C ARG A 197 -2.01 8.74 -25.25
N GLN A 198 -3.03 7.97 -25.62
CA GLN A 198 -4.34 8.05 -25.00
C GLN A 198 -4.28 7.78 -23.48
N ASN A 199 -3.51 6.80 -23.02
CA ASN A 199 -3.37 6.56 -21.58
C ASN A 199 -2.79 7.77 -20.81
N GLN A 200 -1.90 8.56 -21.42
CA GLN A 200 -1.37 9.78 -20.80
C GLN A 200 -2.44 10.86 -20.66
N GLU A 201 -3.27 11.05 -21.68
CA GLU A 201 -4.43 11.96 -21.58
C GLU A 201 -5.34 11.55 -20.43
N HIS A 202 -5.65 10.27 -20.32
CA HIS A 202 -6.56 9.79 -19.28
C HIS A 202 -5.95 9.84 -17.87
N LYS A 203 -4.63 9.75 -17.72
CA LYS A 203 -3.95 10.06 -16.44
C LYS A 203 -4.19 11.51 -16.04
N ILE A 204 -4.00 12.44 -16.98
CA ILE A 204 -4.25 13.86 -16.74
C ILE A 204 -5.73 14.08 -16.40
N ARG A 205 -6.67 13.44 -17.11
CA ARG A 205 -8.11 13.53 -16.79
C ARG A 205 -8.44 13.14 -15.34
N CYS A 206 -7.80 12.11 -14.77
CA CYS A 206 -8.01 11.78 -13.36
C CYS A 206 -7.57 12.90 -12.40
N LEU A 207 -6.43 13.54 -12.67
CA LEU A 207 -5.92 14.64 -11.84
C LEU A 207 -6.75 15.92 -11.99
N ILE A 208 -7.19 16.22 -13.22
CA ILE A 208 -8.13 17.31 -13.51
C ILE A 208 -9.44 17.11 -12.78
N HIS A 209 -10.00 15.89 -12.83
CA HIS A 209 -11.21 15.53 -12.09
C HIS A 209 -11.03 15.68 -10.57
N TYR A 210 -9.87 15.32 -10.02
CA TYR A 210 -9.56 15.57 -8.60
C TYR A 210 -9.60 17.06 -8.25
N PHE A 211 -8.96 17.91 -9.06
CA PHE A 211 -8.99 19.35 -8.84
C PHE A 211 -10.41 19.92 -8.95
N GLU A 212 -11.21 19.49 -9.93
CA GLU A 212 -12.62 19.85 -10.04
C GLU A 212 -13.41 19.48 -8.77
N ARG A 213 -13.20 18.27 -8.23
CA ARG A 213 -13.85 17.78 -7.02
C ARG A 213 -13.48 18.62 -5.80
N ILE A 214 -12.19 18.86 -5.53
CA ILE A 214 -11.78 19.62 -4.35
C ILE A 214 -12.11 21.12 -4.45
N SER A 215 -12.14 21.69 -5.66
CA SER A 215 -12.59 23.07 -5.89
C SER A 215 -14.10 23.23 -5.68
N SER A 216 -14.87 22.18 -5.95
CA SER A 216 -16.32 22.18 -5.72
C SER A 216 -16.67 21.90 -4.26
N CYS A 217 -16.00 20.94 -3.63
CA CYS A 217 -16.20 20.55 -2.24
C CYS A 217 -14.89 20.01 -1.66
N MET A 218 -14.20 20.83 -0.87
CA MET A 218 -12.95 20.45 -0.23
C MET A 218 -13.19 19.32 0.79
N PRO A 219 -12.51 18.17 0.67
CA PRO A 219 -12.63 17.11 1.65
C PRO A 219 -11.85 17.46 2.93
N THR A 220 -12.39 17.04 4.08
CA THR A 220 -11.92 17.46 5.41
C THR A 220 -11.29 16.33 6.24
N CYS A 221 -11.08 15.16 5.64
CA CYS A 221 -10.43 14.03 6.33
C CYS A 221 -8.91 14.23 6.35
N PHE A 222 -8.22 13.28 6.97
CA PHE A 222 -6.76 13.21 7.03
C PHE A 222 -6.24 12.03 6.22
N VAL A 223 -4.99 12.15 5.78
CA VAL A 223 -4.19 11.07 5.20
C VAL A 223 -2.89 11.00 5.97
N SER A 224 -2.49 9.80 6.38
CA SER A 224 -1.22 9.56 7.04
C SER A 224 -0.27 8.76 6.15
N PHE A 225 1.01 9.08 6.20
CA PHE A 225 2.10 8.42 5.49
C PHE A 225 3.11 7.93 6.51
N GLU A 226 3.22 6.62 6.66
CA GLU A 226 4.16 5.97 7.58
C GLU A 226 5.31 5.34 6.80
N ARG A 227 6.54 5.70 7.16
CA ARG A 227 7.74 4.97 6.73
C ARG A 227 8.00 3.87 7.75
N LYS A 228 7.79 2.62 7.35
CA LYS A 228 8.13 1.43 8.13
C LYS A 228 9.59 1.08 7.91
N VAL A 229 10.30 0.75 8.99
CA VAL A 229 11.70 0.32 8.94
C VAL A 229 11.87 -0.89 9.85
N LEU A 230 12.33 -2.01 9.30
CA LEU A 230 12.82 -3.14 10.09
C LEU A 230 14.27 -2.85 10.51
N PRO A 231 14.58 -2.68 11.80
CA PRO A 231 15.93 -2.32 12.23
C PRO A 231 16.95 -3.38 11.82
N LEU A 232 18.07 -2.96 11.22
CA LEU A 232 19.12 -3.89 10.78
C LEU A 232 19.90 -4.51 11.95
N LYS A 233 19.95 -3.82 13.09
CA LYS A 233 20.58 -4.32 14.32
C LYS A 233 19.53 -4.99 15.20
N CYS A 234 19.87 -6.15 15.74
CA CYS A 234 19.03 -6.84 16.71
C CYS A 234 18.80 -5.96 17.93
N SER A 235 17.53 -5.79 18.32
CA SER A 235 17.12 -5.13 19.55
C SER A 235 16.07 -6.03 20.22
N PRO A 236 16.13 -6.23 21.55
CA PRO A 236 15.19 -7.09 22.25
C PRO A 236 13.75 -6.54 22.25
N HIS A 237 13.56 -5.27 21.88
CA HIS A 237 12.27 -4.58 21.96
C HIS A 237 11.56 -4.41 20.60
N CYS A 238 12.16 -4.85 19.50
CA CYS A 238 11.55 -4.75 18.18
C CYS A 238 11.99 -5.88 17.24
N VAL A 239 11.18 -6.17 16.23
CA VAL A 239 11.52 -7.15 15.19
C VAL A 239 12.57 -6.55 14.27
N SER A 240 13.79 -7.06 14.33
CA SER A 240 14.88 -6.69 13.42
C SER A 240 14.71 -7.34 12.06
N TYR A 241 15.41 -6.83 11.06
CA TYR A 241 15.45 -7.38 9.70
C TYR A 241 15.79 -8.89 9.72
N PRO A 242 14.85 -9.77 9.32
CA PRO A 242 15.04 -11.20 9.49
C PRO A 242 16.20 -11.76 8.67
N GLN A 243 16.96 -12.68 9.26
CA GLN A 243 18.00 -13.43 8.57
C GLN A 243 17.46 -14.78 8.10
N THR A 244 18.23 -15.51 7.30
CA THR A 244 17.83 -16.82 6.74
C THR A 244 17.35 -17.80 7.83
N ASP A 245 18.01 -17.81 8.98
CA ASP A 245 17.68 -18.65 10.13
C ASP A 245 16.29 -18.38 10.72
N PHE A 246 15.82 -17.13 10.67
CA PHE A 246 14.48 -16.77 11.15
C PHE A 246 13.41 -17.48 10.31
N TRP A 247 13.58 -17.48 8.99
CA TRP A 247 12.65 -18.10 8.07
C TRP A 247 12.78 -19.63 8.06
N SER A 248 14.00 -20.16 8.06
CA SER A 248 14.24 -21.61 7.95
C SER A 248 13.82 -22.38 9.21
N LYS A 249 13.84 -21.73 10.38
CA LYS A 249 13.44 -22.31 11.67
C LYS A 249 11.99 -21.98 12.04
N SER A 250 11.26 -21.23 11.20
CA SER A 250 9.87 -20.90 11.49
C SER A 250 8.99 -22.16 11.47
N THR A 251 8.18 -22.31 12.50
CA THR A 251 7.18 -23.38 12.64
C THR A 251 5.75 -22.86 12.49
N ILE A 252 5.60 -21.58 12.12
CA ILE A 252 4.29 -20.93 11.98
C ILE A 252 3.51 -21.58 10.83
N SER A 253 2.22 -21.84 11.07
CA SER A 253 1.34 -22.39 10.05
C SER A 253 0.98 -21.36 8.98
N LEU A 254 0.88 -21.83 7.75
CA LEU A 254 0.42 -20.98 6.65
C LEU A 254 -1.02 -20.51 6.88
N ASN A 255 -1.24 -19.21 6.73
CA ASN A 255 -2.55 -18.59 6.92
C ASN A 255 -3.52 -18.91 5.77
N HIS A 256 -4.81 -18.64 6.00
CA HIS A 256 -5.84 -18.78 4.97
C HIS A 256 -5.52 -17.93 3.73
N PHE A 257 -5.60 -18.55 2.55
CA PHE A 257 -5.23 -17.95 1.27
C PHE A 257 -6.38 -18.10 0.25
N GLU A 258 -6.76 -17.02 -0.43
CA GLU A 258 -7.84 -17.02 -1.42
C GLU A 258 -7.40 -16.44 -2.77
N VAL A 259 -7.54 -17.24 -3.83
CA VAL A 259 -7.25 -16.77 -5.18
C VAL A 259 -8.55 -16.38 -5.88
N SER A 260 -8.62 -15.14 -6.36
CA SER A 260 -9.68 -14.71 -7.25
C SER A 260 -9.15 -14.51 -8.66
N ARG A 261 -9.90 -15.01 -9.65
CA ARG A 261 -9.56 -14.82 -11.08
C ARG A 261 -10.08 -13.50 -11.65
N SER A 262 -10.78 -12.72 -10.83
CA SER A 262 -11.41 -11.45 -11.22
C SER A 262 -11.47 -10.49 -10.04
N GLY A 263 -11.54 -9.20 -10.33
CA GLY A 263 -11.54 -8.13 -9.33
C GLY A 263 -10.18 -7.47 -9.19
N LEU A 264 -10.19 -6.31 -8.54
CA LEU A 264 -9.04 -5.43 -8.37
C LEU A 264 -8.69 -5.29 -6.89
N ILE A 265 -7.46 -4.86 -6.60
CA ILE A 265 -6.96 -4.70 -5.22
C ILE A 265 -7.70 -3.54 -4.52
N GLU A 266 -8.09 -2.52 -5.26
CA GLU A 266 -8.83 -1.34 -4.80
C GLU A 266 -10.34 -1.56 -4.62
N ASP A 267 -10.88 -2.68 -5.11
CA ASP A 267 -12.32 -2.97 -5.12
C ASP A 267 -12.73 -3.96 -4.00
N GLN A 268 -11.92 -4.10 -2.95
CA GLN A 268 -12.21 -5.00 -1.84
C GLN A 268 -13.46 -4.56 -1.08
N LEU A 269 -14.37 -5.50 -0.84
CA LEU A 269 -15.62 -5.25 -0.12
C LEU A 269 -15.41 -5.08 1.38
N GLY A 270 -14.37 -5.71 1.93
CA GLY A 270 -13.97 -5.60 3.34
C GLY A 270 -12.70 -4.76 3.50
N GLU A 271 -12.43 -4.35 4.74
CA GLU A 271 -11.15 -3.71 5.06
C GLU A 271 -9.99 -4.68 4.80
N ALA A 272 -9.03 -4.23 4.02
CA ALA A 272 -7.81 -4.97 3.70
C ALA A 272 -6.62 -4.00 3.66
N LEU A 273 -5.43 -4.54 3.88
CA LEU A 273 -4.18 -3.90 3.52
C LEU A 273 -3.95 -4.09 2.02
N GLU A 274 -4.16 -3.04 1.25
CA GLU A 274 -4.13 -3.04 -0.21
C GLU A 274 -2.69 -2.82 -0.70
N VAL A 275 -2.12 -3.79 -1.41
CA VAL A 275 -0.71 -3.71 -1.82
C VAL A 275 -0.55 -2.86 -3.09
N ASP A 276 0.31 -1.85 -3.00
CA ASP A 276 0.87 -1.10 -4.12
C ASP A 276 2.18 -1.77 -4.59
N PHE A 277 2.23 -2.15 -5.86
CA PHE A 277 3.39 -2.78 -6.49
C PHE A 277 4.41 -1.72 -6.87
N ALA A 278 4.94 -1.08 -5.84
CA ALA A 278 5.64 0.17 -5.95
C ALA A 278 6.99 0.06 -6.66
N ASN A 279 7.45 1.18 -7.18
CA ASN A 279 8.86 1.45 -7.36
C ASN A 279 9.49 1.85 -6.01
N LYS A 280 10.79 1.64 -5.83
CA LYS A 280 11.48 2.12 -4.62
C LYS A 280 11.35 3.63 -4.43
N TYR A 281 11.22 4.38 -5.53
CA TYR A 281 10.76 5.76 -5.54
C TYR A 281 9.23 5.76 -5.63
N ILE A 282 8.57 6.01 -4.50
CA ILE A 282 7.11 5.94 -4.43
C ILE A 282 6.43 6.76 -5.53
N GLY A 283 5.39 6.21 -6.13
CA GLY A 283 4.67 6.77 -7.25
C GLY A 283 5.30 6.48 -8.61
N GLY A 284 6.53 5.94 -8.67
CA GLY A 284 7.14 5.46 -9.90
C GLY A 284 7.05 6.45 -11.07
N GLY A 285 6.40 6.04 -12.16
CA GLY A 285 6.17 6.87 -13.34
C GLY A 285 4.88 7.69 -13.33
N SER A 286 4.25 7.93 -12.17
CA SER A 286 2.91 8.55 -12.06
C SER A 286 2.83 9.93 -12.68
N LEU A 287 3.87 10.74 -12.54
CA LEU A 287 3.96 12.08 -13.16
C LEU A 287 4.80 12.08 -14.45
N SER A 288 4.94 10.92 -15.08
CA SER A 288 5.58 10.76 -16.39
C SER A 288 4.85 9.69 -17.21
N ARG A 289 5.56 8.76 -17.86
CA ARG A 289 4.98 7.80 -18.81
C ARG A 289 4.44 6.51 -18.18
N GLY A 290 4.73 6.24 -16.91
CA GLY A 290 4.25 5.03 -16.21
C GLY A 290 2.72 4.98 -16.19
N CYS A 291 2.14 3.78 -16.30
CA CYS A 291 0.69 3.58 -16.33
C CYS A 291 0.33 2.12 -16.01
N VAL A 292 1.07 1.49 -15.11
CA VAL A 292 0.77 0.15 -14.60
C VAL A 292 0.11 0.26 -13.23
N GLN A 293 0.19 -0.77 -12.38
CA GLN A 293 -0.63 -0.84 -11.17
C GLN A 293 -0.38 0.34 -10.20
N GLU A 294 0.87 0.66 -9.87
CA GLU A 294 1.22 1.81 -9.02
C GLU A 294 0.70 3.12 -9.59
N GLU A 295 1.01 3.42 -10.86
CA GLU A 295 0.61 4.71 -11.43
C GLU A 295 -0.91 4.84 -11.60
N ILE A 296 -1.61 3.76 -11.94
CA ILE A 296 -3.08 3.76 -11.98
C ILE A 296 -3.64 4.07 -10.59
N ARG A 297 -3.06 3.47 -9.53
CA ARG A 297 -3.51 3.73 -8.16
C ARG A 297 -3.32 5.19 -7.77
N PHE A 298 -2.19 5.79 -8.13
CA PHE A 298 -1.91 7.21 -7.88
C PHE A 298 -2.81 8.14 -8.70
N MET A 299 -3.32 7.71 -9.86
CA MET A 299 -4.29 8.52 -10.62
C MET A 299 -5.70 8.46 -10.04
N ILE A 300 -6.15 7.29 -9.56
CA ILE A 300 -7.51 7.17 -8.99
C ILE A 300 -7.57 7.66 -7.53
N ASN A 301 -6.43 7.66 -6.83
CA ASN A 301 -6.22 8.27 -5.50
C ASN A 301 -5.14 9.37 -5.57
N PRO A 302 -5.39 10.56 -6.15
CA PRO A 302 -4.35 11.58 -6.37
C PRO A 302 -3.64 12.07 -5.11
N GLU A 303 -4.27 11.94 -3.94
CA GLU A 303 -3.66 12.28 -2.65
C GLU A 303 -2.38 11.49 -2.35
N LEU A 304 -2.17 10.32 -2.98
CA LEU A 304 -0.93 9.56 -2.86
C LEU A 304 0.29 10.30 -3.46
N VAL A 305 0.06 11.15 -4.48
CA VAL A 305 1.12 11.90 -5.16
C VAL A 305 1.87 12.82 -4.20
N VAL A 306 1.23 13.33 -3.14
CA VAL A 306 1.89 14.22 -2.17
C VAL A 306 3.02 13.51 -1.41
N GLY A 307 2.96 12.18 -1.28
CA GLY A 307 4.06 11.39 -0.71
C GLY A 307 5.37 11.56 -1.48
N MET A 308 5.28 11.77 -2.80
CA MET A 308 6.44 12.04 -3.68
C MET A 308 7.18 13.34 -3.30
N LEU A 309 6.54 14.25 -2.57
CA LEU A 309 7.16 15.50 -2.11
C LEU A 309 8.23 15.23 -1.05
N PHE A 310 7.99 14.31 -0.12
CA PHE A 310 8.73 14.19 1.16
C PHE A 310 9.20 12.77 1.52
N LEU A 311 8.94 11.76 0.69
CA LEU A 311 9.38 10.38 0.89
C LEU A 311 10.55 10.02 -0.06
N PRO A 312 11.81 10.07 0.41
CA PRO A 312 12.96 9.51 -0.30
C PRO A 312 12.81 8.02 -0.61
N SER A 313 13.56 7.53 -1.60
CA SER A 313 13.54 6.11 -2.01
C SER A 313 13.65 5.13 -0.85
N MET A 314 12.88 4.05 -0.91
CA MET A 314 12.92 2.95 0.06
C MET A 314 14.19 2.11 -0.07
N GLU A 315 14.76 1.74 1.08
CA GLU A 315 15.79 0.70 1.20
C GLU A 315 15.16 -0.69 1.37
N ASP A 316 15.95 -1.77 1.28
CA ASP A 316 15.45 -3.15 1.27
C ASP A 316 14.66 -3.54 2.54
N ASN A 317 14.92 -2.89 3.68
CA ASN A 317 14.27 -3.12 4.97
C ASN A 317 13.11 -2.16 5.27
N GLU A 318 12.59 -1.47 4.26
CA GLU A 318 11.59 -0.42 4.43
C GLU A 318 10.31 -0.67 3.62
N ALA A 319 9.22 -0.06 4.05
CA ALA A 319 7.97 0.02 3.30
C ALA A 319 7.27 1.34 3.62
N ILE A 320 6.28 1.73 2.81
CA ILE A 320 5.47 2.92 3.09
C ILE A 320 4.01 2.49 3.22
N GLU A 321 3.38 2.77 4.36
CA GLU A 321 1.93 2.60 4.54
C GLU A 321 1.24 3.96 4.44
N ILE A 322 0.17 4.03 3.66
CA ILE A 322 -0.65 5.22 3.46
C ILE A 322 -2.08 4.88 3.87
N VAL A 323 -2.64 5.65 4.81
CA VAL A 323 -3.99 5.45 5.32
C VAL A 323 -4.79 6.73 5.17
N GLY A 324 -6.01 6.63 4.63
CA GLY A 324 -6.92 7.77 4.52
C GLY A 324 -7.19 8.30 3.13
N ALA A 325 -6.39 7.88 2.13
CA ALA A 325 -6.51 8.38 0.77
C ALA A 325 -7.89 8.06 0.16
N GLU A 326 -8.57 9.08 -0.35
CA GLU A 326 -9.85 8.97 -1.04
C GLU A 326 -9.64 8.52 -2.50
N ARG A 327 -10.50 7.64 -2.99
CA ARG A 327 -10.59 7.37 -4.43
C ARG A 327 -11.53 8.39 -5.07
N PHE A 328 -11.05 9.11 -6.08
CA PHE A 328 -11.82 10.13 -6.79
C PHE A 328 -12.31 9.66 -8.15
N SER A 329 -11.61 8.72 -8.78
CA SER A 329 -11.89 8.36 -10.18
C SER A 329 -12.22 6.88 -10.34
N ASN A 330 -13.17 6.60 -11.22
CA ASN A 330 -13.34 5.31 -11.86
C ASN A 330 -12.43 5.18 -13.07
N TYR A 331 -12.08 3.95 -13.41
CA TYR A 331 -11.26 3.68 -14.59
C TYR A 331 -11.61 2.34 -15.23
N SER A 332 -11.10 2.16 -16.44
CA SER A 332 -11.10 0.89 -17.16
C SER A 332 -9.76 0.72 -17.89
N GLY A 333 -9.46 -0.52 -18.29
CA GLY A 333 -8.21 -0.85 -18.99
C GLY A 333 -6.96 -0.76 -18.10
N TYR A 334 -5.80 -0.99 -18.72
CA TYR A 334 -4.51 -1.10 -18.04
C TYR A 334 -3.38 -0.72 -19.01
N ALA A 335 -2.28 -0.15 -18.52
CA ALA A 335 -1.17 0.28 -19.38
C ALA A 335 -1.64 1.20 -20.52
N SER A 336 -1.44 0.81 -21.78
CA SER A 336 -1.85 1.61 -22.94
C SER A 336 -3.37 1.73 -23.09
N SER A 337 -4.14 0.79 -22.54
CA SER A 337 -5.61 0.80 -22.60
C SER A 337 -6.28 1.52 -21.42
N PHE A 338 -5.50 2.07 -20.47
CA PHE A 338 -6.05 2.80 -19.31
C PHE A 338 -6.93 3.99 -19.75
N ARG A 339 -8.15 4.07 -19.20
CA ARG A 339 -9.11 5.15 -19.44
C ARG A 339 -9.74 5.60 -18.12
N PHE A 340 -9.65 6.89 -17.82
CA PHE A 340 -10.56 7.56 -16.89
C PHE A 340 -12.00 7.28 -17.31
N SER A 341 -12.84 6.85 -16.37
CA SER A 341 -14.21 6.37 -16.63
C SER A 341 -15.26 7.08 -15.76
N GLY A 342 -14.94 8.28 -15.28
CA GLY A 342 -15.87 9.13 -14.54
C GLY A 342 -15.62 9.18 -13.04
N ASP A 343 -16.53 9.85 -12.34
CA ASP A 343 -16.47 10.09 -10.90
C ASP A 343 -16.56 8.79 -10.08
N TYR A 344 -15.85 8.75 -8.95
CA TYR A 344 -16.02 7.74 -7.90
C TYR A 344 -16.38 8.44 -6.59
N LEU A 345 -17.51 8.03 -6.01
CA LEU A 345 -17.97 8.49 -4.71
C LEU A 345 -17.51 7.49 -3.65
N ASP A 346 -16.43 7.81 -2.94
CA ASP A 346 -15.86 6.93 -1.93
C ASP A 346 -16.71 6.89 -0.66
N LYS A 347 -17.34 5.73 -0.44
CA LYS A 347 -18.23 5.45 0.68
C LYS A 347 -17.54 4.71 1.83
N LYS A 348 -16.23 4.50 1.75
CA LYS A 348 -15.48 3.88 2.86
C LYS A 348 -15.62 4.74 4.12
N LEU A 349 -15.81 4.06 5.25
CA LEU A 349 -15.96 4.68 6.56
C LEU A 349 -14.67 5.42 6.97
N VAL A 350 -14.80 6.31 7.94
CA VAL A 350 -13.68 7.08 8.51
C VAL A 350 -13.32 6.50 9.89
N ASP A 351 -12.02 6.43 10.20
CA ASP A 351 -11.51 5.96 11.48
C ASP A 351 -11.53 7.07 12.57
N CYS A 352 -11.12 6.72 13.79
CA CYS A 352 -11.09 7.65 14.92
C CYS A 352 -10.09 8.81 14.76
N MET A 353 -9.14 8.71 13.82
CA MET A 353 -8.18 9.76 13.48
C MET A 353 -8.65 10.61 12.29
N GLY A 354 -9.91 10.46 11.87
CA GLY A 354 -10.46 11.22 10.76
C GLY A 354 -9.89 10.80 9.41
N ARG A 355 -9.37 9.58 9.25
CA ARG A 355 -8.85 9.05 7.98
C ARG A 355 -9.85 8.07 7.38
N ARG A 356 -10.06 8.08 6.06
CA ARG A 356 -10.81 7.00 5.41
C ARG A 356 -10.15 5.64 5.65
N LYS A 357 -10.95 4.59 5.82
CA LYS A 357 -10.52 3.19 6.02
C LYS A 357 -10.03 2.54 4.71
N THR A 358 -9.18 3.27 4.00
CA THR A 358 -8.36 2.80 2.88
C THR A 358 -6.93 2.70 3.40
N ARG A 359 -6.39 1.48 3.47
CA ARG A 359 -5.02 1.22 3.90
C ARG A 359 -4.24 0.66 2.73
N ILE A 360 -3.22 1.39 2.28
CA ILE A 360 -2.39 1.03 1.14
C ILE A 360 -0.96 0.81 1.64
N VAL A 361 -0.29 -0.24 1.18
CA VAL A 361 1.13 -0.45 1.47
C VAL A 361 1.95 -0.55 0.19
N ALA A 362 2.92 0.35 0.04
CA ALA A 362 3.89 0.36 -1.03
C ALA A 362 5.10 -0.50 -0.64
N ILE A 363 5.33 -1.56 -1.43
CA ILE A 363 6.52 -2.41 -1.34
C ILE A 363 7.13 -2.58 -2.73
N ASP A 364 8.43 -2.30 -2.86
CA ASP A 364 9.13 -2.40 -4.14
C ASP A 364 9.76 -3.78 -4.34
N ALA A 365 9.46 -4.45 -5.46
CA ALA A 365 10.10 -5.70 -5.85
C ALA A 365 11.42 -5.45 -6.59
N LEU A 366 12.30 -6.46 -6.65
CA LEU A 366 13.52 -6.36 -7.45
C LEU A 366 13.19 -6.30 -8.95
N CYS A 367 13.79 -5.35 -9.65
CA CYS A 367 13.57 -5.17 -11.09
C CYS A 367 14.47 -6.10 -11.91
N SER A 368 13.84 -6.87 -12.81
CA SER A 368 14.48 -7.80 -13.75
C SER A 368 15.52 -8.73 -13.10
N PRO A 369 15.15 -9.48 -12.05
CA PRO A 369 16.11 -10.31 -11.33
C PRO A 369 16.59 -11.51 -12.18
N ARG A 370 15.86 -11.87 -13.25
CA ARG A 370 16.14 -13.04 -14.11
C ARG A 370 16.30 -14.29 -13.25
N MET A 371 17.21 -15.19 -13.59
CA MET A 371 17.49 -16.40 -12.80
C MET A 371 18.09 -16.14 -11.41
N ARG A 372 18.46 -14.90 -11.07
CA ARG A 372 18.98 -14.60 -9.71
C ARG A 372 17.88 -14.63 -8.65
N GLN A 373 16.62 -14.46 -9.04
CA GLN A 373 15.48 -14.47 -8.10
C GLN A 373 15.35 -15.77 -7.29
N TYR A 374 15.92 -16.87 -7.78
CA TYR A 374 15.91 -18.17 -7.10
C TYR A 374 17.03 -18.33 -6.08
N ARG A 375 17.99 -17.39 -6.02
CA ARG A 375 19.08 -17.44 -5.04
C ARG A 375 18.59 -16.96 -3.68
N VAL A 376 19.20 -17.50 -2.63
CA VAL A 376 18.81 -17.30 -1.23
C VAL A 376 18.72 -15.84 -0.87
N GLU A 377 19.71 -15.05 -1.27
CA GLU A 377 19.79 -13.63 -0.96
C GLU A 377 18.66 -12.81 -1.62
N TYR A 378 18.18 -13.23 -2.79
CA TYR A 378 17.06 -12.58 -3.49
C TYR A 378 15.71 -13.02 -2.89
N LEU A 379 15.55 -14.30 -2.57
CA LEU A 379 14.36 -14.81 -1.89
C LEU A 379 14.20 -14.14 -0.51
N LEU A 380 15.29 -14.04 0.26
CA LEU A 380 15.30 -13.40 1.56
C LEU A 380 14.94 -11.91 1.47
N ARG A 381 15.53 -11.18 0.51
CA ARG A 381 15.22 -9.76 0.27
C ARG A 381 13.72 -9.57 -0.01
N GLU A 382 13.15 -10.32 -0.94
CA GLU A 382 11.75 -10.16 -1.33
C GLU A 382 10.79 -10.58 -0.20
N THR A 383 11.13 -11.63 0.54
CA THR A 383 10.35 -12.07 1.71
C THR A 383 10.37 -11.03 2.83
N ASN A 384 11.54 -10.44 3.11
CA ASN A 384 11.66 -9.42 4.14
C ASN A 384 11.00 -8.10 3.74
N LYS A 385 11.02 -7.73 2.46
CA LYS A 385 10.31 -6.56 1.94
C LYS A 385 8.80 -6.71 2.12
N ALA A 386 8.24 -7.85 1.71
CA ALA A 386 6.82 -8.14 1.91
C ALA A 386 6.47 -8.18 3.41
N PHE A 387 7.31 -8.83 4.22
CA PHE A 387 7.14 -8.89 5.67
C PHE A 387 7.16 -7.49 6.31
N CYS A 388 8.08 -6.61 5.91
CA CYS A 388 8.13 -5.22 6.36
C CYS A 388 6.84 -4.45 6.06
N GLY A 389 6.33 -4.57 4.83
CA GLY A 389 5.08 -3.91 4.46
C GLY A 389 3.89 -4.43 5.25
N PHE A 390 3.77 -5.74 5.38
CA PHE A 390 2.66 -6.37 6.08
C PHE A 390 2.75 -6.21 7.59
N PHE A 391 3.94 -5.99 8.16
CA PHE A 391 4.12 -5.88 9.61
C PHE A 391 3.32 -4.72 10.20
N ASP A 392 2.52 -5.02 11.23
CA ASP A 392 1.81 -4.04 12.06
C ASP A 392 2.29 -4.22 13.51
N GLN A 393 3.08 -3.26 13.99
CA GLN A 393 3.75 -3.36 15.29
C GLN A 393 2.76 -3.42 16.46
N SER A 394 1.63 -2.73 16.35
CA SER A 394 0.60 -2.67 17.39
C SER A 394 -0.08 -4.04 17.59
N LYS A 395 -0.30 -4.75 16.48
CA LYS A 395 -0.87 -6.11 16.49
C LYS A 395 0.15 -7.16 16.89
N TYR A 396 1.39 -7.02 16.43
CA TYR A 396 2.46 -7.97 16.73
C TYR A 396 2.78 -8.04 18.23
N GLN A 397 2.86 -6.90 18.93
CA GLN A 397 3.09 -6.87 20.38
C GLN A 397 1.93 -7.48 21.18
N ARG A 398 0.69 -7.31 20.71
CA ARG A 398 -0.50 -7.97 21.30
C ARG A 398 -0.42 -9.48 21.14
N ASN A 399 -0.08 -9.97 19.95
CA ASN A 399 0.05 -11.41 19.68
C ASN A 399 1.18 -12.04 20.50
N GLN A 400 2.33 -11.37 20.65
CA GLN A 400 3.43 -11.89 21.49
C GLN A 400 3.05 -12.07 22.97
N LYS A 401 2.23 -11.18 23.53
CA LYS A 401 1.73 -11.34 24.92
C LYS A 401 0.83 -12.56 25.06
N VAL A 402 -0.06 -12.79 24.09
CA VAL A 402 -0.93 -13.98 24.06
C VAL A 402 -0.11 -15.27 23.96
N PHE A 403 0.95 -15.29 23.12
CA PHE A 403 1.84 -16.46 23.01
C PHE A 403 2.70 -16.69 24.27
N GLN A 404 3.12 -15.64 24.98
CA GLN A 404 3.81 -15.76 26.26
C GLN A 404 2.88 -16.24 27.39
N GLU A 405 1.62 -15.81 27.40
CA GLU A 405 0.62 -16.29 28.35
C GLU A 405 0.28 -17.78 28.12
N ASP A 406 0.24 -18.24 26.85
CA ASP A 406 0.07 -19.66 26.51
C ASP A 406 1.28 -20.54 26.90
N GLU A 407 2.51 -20.00 26.87
CA GLU A 407 3.70 -20.68 27.39
C GLU A 407 3.69 -20.74 28.93
N ILE A 408 3.32 -19.65 29.60
CA ILE A 408 3.19 -19.60 31.07
C ILE A 408 2.07 -20.53 31.56
N CYS A 409 0.95 -20.64 30.84
CA CYS A 409 -0.12 -21.59 31.14
C CYS A 409 0.29 -23.06 30.91
N ARG A 410 1.20 -23.35 29.98
CA ARG A 410 1.78 -24.71 29.81
C ARG A 410 2.78 -25.06 30.89
N ASP A 411 3.58 -24.10 31.34
CA ASP A 411 4.54 -24.31 32.44
C ASP A 411 3.84 -24.45 33.80
N SER A 412 2.66 -23.85 33.96
CA SER A 412 1.83 -23.96 35.17
C SER A 412 1.14 -25.33 35.32
N LEU A 413 1.07 -26.15 34.26
CA LEU A 413 0.50 -27.50 34.30
C LEU A 413 1.52 -28.61 34.63
N ASN A 414 2.77 -28.25 34.95
CA ASN A 414 3.85 -29.20 35.24
C ASN A 414 4.45 -29.09 36.64
N TRP A 415 3.77 -28.43 37.58
CA TRP A 415 4.14 -28.47 39.01
C TRP A 415 3.02 -29.07 39.86
N ASP A 416 2.85 -30.38 39.75
CA ASP A 416 2.10 -31.14 40.75
C ASP A 416 2.79 -32.47 41.03
N SER A 417 3.92 -32.42 41.75
CA SER A 417 4.32 -33.52 42.65
C SER A 417 5.27 -33.01 43.74
N LYS A 418 4.72 -32.54 44.86
CA LYS A 418 5.15 -32.82 46.25
C LYS A 418 4.57 -31.78 47.21
N ALA A 419 3.58 -32.19 47.98
CA ALA A 419 3.19 -31.53 49.23
C ALA A 419 4.34 -31.61 50.25
N PRO A 420 4.41 -30.68 51.23
CA PRO A 420 3.76 -30.98 52.50
C PRO A 420 3.06 -29.81 53.24
N ASN A 421 2.02 -30.20 53.99
CA ASN A 421 1.31 -29.56 55.12
C ASN A 421 1.98 -28.38 55.85
N ASN A 422 1.22 -27.31 56.11
CA ASN A 422 0.51 -27.06 57.40
C ASN A 422 -0.13 -25.66 57.46
N LYS A 423 -1.39 -25.60 57.96
CA LYS A 423 -2.03 -24.69 58.95
C LYS A 423 -1.64 -23.18 58.91
N SER A 424 -2.54 -22.19 58.99
CA SER A 424 -3.81 -22.06 59.73
C SER A 424 -4.45 -20.66 59.51
N GLU A 425 -5.78 -20.59 59.71
CA GLU A 425 -6.58 -19.50 60.31
C GLU A 425 -6.79 -18.18 59.51
N ASN A 426 -8.02 -17.91 59.02
CA ASN A 426 -9.21 -17.28 59.67
C ASN A 426 -9.10 -15.73 59.70
N VAL A 427 -10.10 -14.87 59.53
CA VAL A 427 -11.56 -14.93 59.28
C VAL A 427 -12.01 -13.49 58.96
N LEU A 428 -13.04 -13.38 58.10
CA LEU A 428 -14.12 -12.38 57.89
C LEU A 428 -14.07 -11.01 58.61
N GLU A 429 -14.50 -9.92 57.94
CA GLU A 429 -15.87 -9.37 58.08
C GLU A 429 -16.14 -8.12 57.21
N LEU A 430 -17.37 -8.08 56.68
CA LEU A 430 -18.05 -6.99 55.96
C LEU A 430 -18.80 -6.09 56.95
N HIS A 431 -18.98 -4.80 56.66
CA HIS A 431 -20.20 -4.08 57.06
C HIS A 431 -20.44 -2.78 56.26
N GLU A 432 -21.63 -2.70 55.64
CA GLU A 432 -22.26 -1.48 55.11
C GLU A 432 -23.04 -0.73 56.20
N GLN A 433 -23.22 0.59 56.05
CA GLN A 433 -24.52 1.32 55.96
C GLN A 433 -24.40 2.87 56.14
N PRO A 434 -25.41 3.68 55.73
CA PRO A 434 -25.29 5.07 55.22
C PRO A 434 -26.10 6.17 56.00
N SER A 435 -25.96 7.47 55.63
CA SER A 435 -26.92 8.61 55.84
C SER A 435 -26.30 9.99 55.47
N THR A 436 -26.81 10.77 54.48
CA THR A 436 -27.82 11.89 54.44
C THR A 436 -27.45 13.31 54.95
N ALA A 437 -27.41 14.26 53.99
CA ALA A 437 -28.15 15.56 53.88
C ALA A 437 -27.62 16.95 54.38
N GLU A 438 -27.72 17.94 53.44
CA GLU A 438 -27.95 19.43 53.51
C GLU A 438 -26.85 20.37 54.08
N GLY A 439 -26.53 21.60 53.63
CA GLY A 439 -26.94 22.62 52.61
C GLY A 439 -26.14 23.93 52.96
N LEU A 440 -25.58 24.78 52.06
CA LEU A 440 -26.18 25.99 51.42
C LEU A 440 -25.08 26.97 50.90
N ASN A 441 -25.32 27.51 49.69
CA ASN A 441 -25.06 28.87 49.12
C ASN A 441 -23.70 29.61 49.06
N GLY A 442 -23.41 30.14 47.85
CA GLY A 442 -22.61 31.37 47.58
C GLY A 442 -21.94 31.39 46.19
N GLY A 443 -22.43 32.21 45.24
CA GLY A 443 -22.10 32.13 43.80
C GLY A 443 -21.02 33.06 43.24
N ALA A 444 -20.59 32.80 41.98
CA ALA A 444 -20.40 33.77 40.88
C ALA A 444 -19.79 33.11 39.62
N THR A 445 -20.58 33.10 38.53
CA THR A 445 -20.27 33.19 37.09
C THR A 445 -18.94 32.65 36.52
N GLY A 446 -19.03 31.55 35.76
CA GLY A 446 -18.03 31.07 34.80
C GLY A 446 -18.66 30.04 33.84
N VAL A 447 -18.30 30.11 32.56
CA VAL A 447 -18.88 29.34 31.43
C VAL A 447 -18.54 27.85 31.55
N GLU A 448 -19.54 26.98 31.72
CA GLU A 448 -19.36 25.52 31.74
C GLU A 448 -19.95 24.86 30.47
N PHE A 449 -19.06 24.16 29.76
CA PHE A 449 -19.39 23.12 28.80
C PHE A 449 -20.15 22.00 29.52
N ILE A 450 -21.28 21.59 28.96
CA ILE A 450 -22.09 20.48 29.47
C ILE A 450 -21.31 19.18 29.28
N GLY A 451 -20.60 18.76 30.33
CA GLY A 451 -20.22 17.38 30.57
C GLY A 451 -21.39 16.64 31.21
N LYS A 452 -21.93 15.64 30.53
CA LYS A 452 -22.72 14.60 31.20
C LYS A 452 -21.80 13.43 31.46
N SER A 453 -21.50 13.22 32.74
CA SER A 453 -21.06 11.93 33.27
C SER A 453 -22.18 10.90 33.10
N LEU A 454 -21.81 9.71 32.67
CA LEU A 454 -22.58 8.50 32.89
C LEU A 454 -21.58 7.44 33.36
N ASP A 455 -21.63 7.16 34.65
CA ASP A 455 -21.01 6.01 35.27
C ASP A 455 -21.61 4.71 34.70
N GLU A 456 -20.70 3.76 34.48
CA GLU A 456 -20.84 2.33 34.74
C GLU A 456 -22.23 1.70 34.62
N HIS A 457 -22.55 1.23 33.43
CA HIS A 457 -23.05 -0.14 33.30
C HIS A 457 -22.26 -0.90 32.24
N SER A 458 -21.56 -1.89 32.75
CA SER A 458 -20.75 -2.86 32.05
C SER A 458 -21.58 -3.82 31.21
N SER A 459 -20.85 -4.43 30.27
CA SER A 459 -21.09 -5.69 29.57
C SER A 459 -21.75 -5.62 28.18
N GLN A 460 -20.94 -6.01 27.20
CA GLN A 460 -21.23 -6.31 25.78
C GLN A 460 -20.96 -5.19 24.76
N ASP A 461 -19.72 -4.72 24.69
CA ASP A 461 -19.08 -4.46 23.40
C ASP A 461 -17.79 -5.29 23.37
N GLN A 462 -17.92 -6.55 22.96
CA GLN A 462 -16.79 -7.28 22.41
C GLN A 462 -16.52 -6.66 21.04
N ASP A 463 -15.55 -5.75 20.98
CA ASP A 463 -14.88 -5.37 19.73
C ASP A 463 -14.34 -6.65 19.08
N THR A 464 -15.14 -7.27 18.21
CA THR A 464 -14.62 -8.18 17.20
C THR A 464 -13.82 -7.33 16.22
N GLU A 465 -12.57 -7.02 16.56
CA GLU A 465 -11.55 -6.59 15.59
C GLU A 465 -11.36 -7.75 14.60
N ASP A 466 -12.26 -7.86 13.62
CA ASP A 466 -12.11 -8.72 12.44
C ASP A 466 -10.72 -8.43 11.84
N ALA A 467 -9.84 -9.43 11.78
CA ALA A 467 -8.47 -9.19 11.36
C ALA A 467 -8.42 -8.76 9.89
N VAL A 468 -7.97 -7.52 9.67
CA VAL A 468 -7.69 -6.96 8.35
C VAL A 468 -6.69 -7.85 7.60
N GLY A 469 -7.12 -8.40 6.46
CA GLY A 469 -6.31 -9.23 5.55
C GLY A 469 -5.38 -8.43 4.65
N VAL A 470 -4.65 -9.12 3.75
CA VAL A 470 -3.79 -8.49 2.74
C VAL A 470 -4.38 -8.73 1.33
N ALA A 471 -4.73 -7.66 0.62
CA ALA A 471 -5.19 -7.72 -0.76
C ALA A 471 -4.02 -7.41 -1.70
N THR A 472 -3.59 -8.41 -2.49
CA THR A 472 -2.39 -8.33 -3.33
C THR A 472 -2.59 -9.04 -4.68
N GLY A 473 -1.50 -9.32 -5.40
CA GLY A 473 -1.51 -9.96 -6.70
C GLY A 473 -0.10 -10.33 -7.16
N ASN A 474 0.12 -10.21 -8.47
CA ASN A 474 1.39 -10.52 -9.14
C ASN A 474 2.47 -9.45 -8.91
N TRP A 475 2.78 -9.19 -7.63
CA TRP A 475 3.78 -8.21 -7.18
C TRP A 475 5.13 -8.46 -7.85
N GLY A 476 5.65 -7.44 -8.55
CA GLY A 476 6.95 -7.50 -9.22
C GLY A 476 7.04 -8.42 -10.45
N CYS A 477 5.94 -8.97 -10.96
CA CYS A 477 5.99 -9.99 -12.01
C CYS A 477 5.90 -9.43 -13.44
N GLY A 478 5.13 -8.35 -13.64
CA GLY A 478 4.91 -7.72 -14.94
C GLY A 478 6.14 -6.95 -15.43
N ALA A 479 6.14 -5.62 -15.27
CA ALA A 479 7.24 -4.76 -15.72
C ALA A 479 8.60 -5.13 -15.11
N PHE A 480 8.62 -5.77 -13.93
CA PHE A 480 9.84 -6.15 -13.23
C PHE A 480 10.27 -7.61 -13.47
N GLY A 481 9.49 -8.43 -14.19
CA GLY A 481 9.91 -9.75 -14.66
C GLY A 481 10.20 -10.79 -13.58
N GLY A 482 9.60 -10.65 -12.39
CA GLY A 482 9.57 -11.69 -11.37
C GLY A 482 8.70 -12.89 -11.76
N ASP A 483 9.03 -14.05 -11.21
CA ASP A 483 8.26 -15.30 -11.33
C ASP A 483 7.00 -15.21 -10.43
N PRO A 484 5.78 -15.28 -11.02
CA PRO A 484 4.52 -15.20 -10.27
C PRO A 484 4.36 -16.29 -9.22
N GLU A 485 4.75 -17.54 -9.52
CA GLU A 485 4.62 -18.67 -8.63
C GLU A 485 5.46 -18.46 -7.35
N ILE A 486 6.70 -18.03 -7.50
CA ILE A 486 7.57 -17.72 -6.35
C ILE A 486 7.06 -16.49 -5.59
N LYS A 487 6.63 -15.44 -6.29
CA LYS A 487 6.16 -14.22 -5.64
C LYS A 487 4.89 -14.43 -4.82
N VAL A 488 3.98 -15.33 -5.23
CA VAL A 488 2.82 -15.70 -4.43
C VAL A 488 3.25 -16.41 -3.14
N ILE A 489 4.17 -17.37 -3.23
CA ILE A 489 4.68 -18.09 -2.06
C ILE A 489 5.36 -17.12 -1.07
N ILE A 490 6.21 -16.22 -1.57
CA ILE A 490 6.91 -15.23 -0.75
C ILE A 490 5.93 -14.37 0.05
N GLN A 491 4.89 -13.85 -0.62
CA GLN A 491 3.88 -13.03 0.03
C GLN A 491 3.07 -13.83 1.05
N TRP A 492 2.76 -15.10 0.74
CA TRP A 492 2.03 -15.97 1.65
C TRP A 492 2.86 -16.30 2.91
N LEU A 493 4.16 -16.57 2.78
CA LEU A 493 5.07 -16.76 3.90
C LEU A 493 5.14 -15.51 4.78
N ALA A 494 5.35 -14.34 4.17
CA ALA A 494 5.41 -13.07 4.88
C ALA A 494 4.13 -12.77 5.66
N ALA A 495 2.96 -12.96 5.04
CA ALA A 495 1.67 -12.75 5.70
C ALA A 495 1.39 -13.80 6.79
N SER A 496 1.82 -15.06 6.59
CA SER A 496 1.63 -16.13 7.57
C SER A 496 2.43 -15.89 8.84
N GLN A 497 3.68 -15.44 8.68
CA GLN A 497 4.59 -15.18 9.80
C GLN A 497 4.07 -14.13 10.79
N LEU A 498 3.14 -13.27 10.37
CA LEU A 498 2.57 -12.18 11.17
C LEU A 498 1.30 -12.57 11.92
N GLY A 499 0.79 -13.79 11.71
CA GLY A 499 -0.40 -14.28 12.40
C GLY A 499 -1.68 -13.51 12.03
N PHE A 500 -1.80 -13.02 10.78
CA PHE A 500 -3.05 -12.47 10.26
C PHE A 500 -4.17 -13.53 10.25
N LEU A 501 -4.83 -13.69 11.39
CA LEU A 501 -5.92 -14.62 11.65
C LEU A 501 -7.25 -13.94 11.37
N HIS A 502 -7.93 -14.34 10.28
CA HIS A 502 -9.31 -13.97 9.88
C HIS A 502 -9.53 -12.75 8.95
N ARG A 503 -9.01 -12.80 7.72
CA ARG A 503 -9.77 -12.73 6.45
C ARG A 503 -8.81 -12.63 5.25
N HIS A 504 -9.15 -13.38 4.20
CA HIS A 504 -8.77 -13.27 2.78
C HIS A 504 -7.42 -12.60 2.41
N SER A 505 -6.37 -13.40 2.18
CA SER A 505 -5.33 -13.00 1.22
C SER A 505 -5.92 -13.09 -0.17
N HIS A 506 -6.38 -11.98 -0.76
CA HIS A 506 -6.89 -11.97 -2.13
C HIS A 506 -5.73 -11.78 -3.10
N VAL A 507 -5.48 -12.77 -3.96
CA VAL A 507 -4.58 -12.62 -5.12
C VAL A 507 -5.45 -12.45 -6.36
N SER A 508 -5.44 -11.25 -6.95
CA SER A 508 -6.10 -11.00 -8.24
C SER A 508 -5.22 -11.50 -9.38
N GLY A 509 -5.67 -12.54 -10.07
CA GLY A 509 -5.09 -12.96 -11.35
C GLY A 509 -5.55 -12.02 -12.46
N PHE A 510 -4.67 -11.18 -13.00
CA PHE A 510 -4.99 -10.36 -14.16
C PHE A 510 -4.98 -11.23 -15.43
N CYS A 511 -6.14 -11.38 -16.07
CA CYS A 511 -6.25 -11.93 -17.42
C CYS A 511 -6.54 -10.77 -18.38
N PRO A 512 -5.65 -10.46 -19.36
CA PRO A 512 -5.91 -9.42 -20.34
C PRO A 512 -7.16 -9.77 -21.16
N SER A 513 -8.03 -8.78 -21.36
CA SER A 513 -9.27 -8.88 -22.15
C SER A 513 -9.06 -9.54 -23.51
N GLU A 514 -10.05 -10.37 -23.88
CA GLU A 514 -10.22 -11.12 -25.11
C GLU A 514 -9.72 -10.38 -26.36
N GLY A 515 -8.72 -10.94 -27.04
CA GLY A 515 -8.26 -10.39 -28.31
C GLY A 515 -7.04 -11.05 -28.94
N GLN A 516 -6.11 -11.64 -28.17
CA GLN A 516 -4.94 -12.35 -28.72
C GLN A 516 -4.46 -13.54 -27.86
N CYS A 517 -5.38 -14.24 -27.19
CA CYS A 517 -5.13 -15.61 -26.75
C CYS A 517 -6.22 -16.51 -27.35
N THR A 518 -5.92 -17.11 -28.49
CA THR A 518 -6.73 -18.20 -29.02
C THR A 518 -6.71 -19.37 -28.03
N ASN A 519 -7.91 -19.74 -27.58
CA ASN A 519 -8.30 -20.96 -26.88
C ASN A 519 -7.90 -21.12 -25.41
N MET A 520 -8.78 -20.66 -24.51
CA MET A 520 -9.18 -21.46 -23.34
C MET A 520 -10.50 -20.95 -22.75
N ARG A 521 -11.62 -21.58 -23.14
CA ARG A 521 -12.88 -21.55 -22.36
C ARG A 521 -12.85 -22.73 -21.39
N LEU A 522 -12.99 -22.48 -20.09
CA LEU A 522 -13.35 -23.49 -19.09
C LEU A 522 -14.73 -23.15 -18.50
N PRO A 523 -15.57 -24.15 -18.17
CA PRO A 523 -16.96 -23.93 -17.79
C PRO A 523 -17.09 -23.34 -16.38
N ASN A 524 -18.16 -22.56 -16.17
CA ASN A 524 -18.57 -22.01 -14.89
C ASN A 524 -18.68 -23.10 -13.80
N SER A 525 -17.77 -23.10 -12.82
CA SER A 525 -17.98 -23.77 -11.53
C SER A 525 -17.27 -23.00 -10.42
N ARG A 526 -18.03 -22.50 -9.45
CA ARG A 526 -17.52 -21.99 -8.17
C ARG A 526 -16.84 -23.14 -7.43
N ILE A 527 -15.52 -23.07 -7.26
CA ILE A 527 -14.79 -24.01 -6.39
C ILE A 527 -14.28 -23.19 -5.20
N ARG A 528 -14.83 -23.47 -4.01
CA ARG A 528 -14.25 -23.10 -2.71
C ARG A 528 -13.47 -24.32 -2.23
N SER A 529 -12.15 -24.24 -2.12
CA SER A 529 -11.33 -25.30 -1.54
C SER A 529 -10.30 -24.71 -0.59
N THR A 530 -10.39 -25.07 0.68
CA THR A 530 -9.37 -24.80 1.70
C THR A 530 -8.30 -25.87 1.57
N VAL A 531 -7.04 -25.49 1.32
CA VAL A 531 -5.91 -26.43 1.27
C VAL A 531 -5.04 -26.19 2.49
N GLN A 532 -4.94 -27.19 3.37
CA GLN A 532 -4.02 -27.20 4.49
C GLN A 532 -2.77 -27.99 4.05
N ILE A 533 -1.63 -27.32 3.88
CA ILE A 533 -0.36 -27.95 3.49
C ILE A 533 0.48 -28.15 4.75
N ASP A 534 1.01 -29.35 4.96
CA ASP A 534 1.89 -29.67 6.09
C ASP A 534 3.22 -28.90 5.99
N ASN A 535 3.44 -28.01 6.95
CA ASN A 535 4.54 -27.04 6.99
C ASN A 535 5.93 -27.70 6.96
N ALA A 536 6.07 -28.94 7.46
CA ALA A 536 7.38 -29.58 7.62
C ALA A 536 8.01 -30.04 6.29
N LEU A 537 7.21 -30.30 5.24
CA LEU A 537 7.70 -30.81 3.96
C LEU A 537 8.09 -29.68 3.00
N PHE A 538 7.37 -28.56 3.05
CA PHE A 538 7.63 -27.36 2.25
C PHE A 538 8.96 -26.69 2.65
N PHE A 539 9.20 -26.51 3.95
CA PHE A 539 10.47 -25.98 4.44
C PHE A 539 11.62 -26.97 4.21
N LYS A 540 11.38 -28.29 4.14
CA LYS A 540 12.40 -29.26 3.70
C LYS A 540 12.73 -29.13 2.22
N ALA A 541 11.79 -28.79 1.35
CA ALA A 541 12.05 -28.51 -0.06
C ALA A 541 12.81 -27.17 -0.23
N PHE A 542 12.44 -26.15 0.53
CA PHE A 542 13.18 -24.88 0.60
C PHE A 542 14.61 -25.11 1.16
N HIS A 543 14.75 -25.90 2.23
CA HIS A 543 16.01 -26.31 2.82
C HIS A 543 16.85 -27.20 1.88
N PHE A 544 16.24 -28.05 1.06
CA PHE A 544 16.94 -28.82 0.02
C PHE A 544 17.53 -27.89 -1.04
N VAL A 545 16.79 -26.87 -1.47
CA VAL A 545 17.30 -25.82 -2.38
C VAL A 545 18.42 -25.01 -1.71
N LEU A 546 18.30 -24.67 -0.42
CA LEU A 546 19.33 -23.98 0.35
C LEU A 546 20.59 -24.84 0.58
N HIS A 547 20.44 -26.13 0.86
CA HIS A 547 21.52 -27.04 1.24
C HIS A 547 22.28 -27.63 0.04
N VAL A 548 21.61 -27.82 -1.11
CA VAL A 548 22.24 -28.25 -2.38
C VAL A 548 23.05 -27.11 -3.00
N TRP A 549 22.72 -25.84 -2.71
CA TRP A 549 23.47 -24.67 -3.21
C TRP A 549 24.39 -24.01 -2.17
N GLY A 550 24.22 -24.29 -0.88
CA GLY A 550 25.03 -23.75 0.23
C GLY A 550 26.37 -24.45 0.48
N GLY A 551 26.80 -25.38 -0.38
CA GLY A 551 28.14 -25.97 -0.28
C GLY A 551 28.37 -26.92 0.91
N GLY A 552 27.32 -27.51 1.48
CA GLY A 552 27.47 -28.56 2.49
C GLY A 552 27.97 -29.85 1.85
N SER A 553 29.19 -30.27 2.18
CA SER A 553 29.76 -31.55 1.77
C SER A 553 28.88 -32.70 2.26
N ALA A 554 28.16 -33.35 1.35
CA ALA A 554 27.54 -34.63 1.65
C ALA A 554 28.63 -35.70 1.76
N GLU A 555 28.74 -36.34 2.93
CA GLU A 555 29.48 -37.60 3.06
C GLU A 555 28.88 -38.64 2.09
N SER A 556 29.66 -39.01 1.09
CA SER A 556 29.29 -40.01 0.09
C SER A 556 29.22 -41.41 0.71
N ARG A 557 28.16 -42.16 0.42
CA ARG A 557 28.15 -43.62 0.58
C ARG A 557 29.24 -44.24 -0.31
N PRO A 558 29.88 -45.34 0.12
CA PRO A 558 30.99 -45.92 -0.64
C PRO A 558 30.47 -46.60 -1.90
N GLY A 559 30.83 -46.07 -3.08
CA GLY A 559 30.60 -46.71 -4.37
C GLY A 559 30.19 -45.81 -5.54
N GLU A 560 29.85 -44.53 -5.32
CA GLU A 560 29.50 -43.62 -6.41
C GLU A 560 30.63 -42.64 -6.73
N SER A 561 31.09 -42.65 -7.99
CA SER A 561 32.12 -41.72 -8.49
C SER A 561 31.59 -40.28 -8.52
N LEU A 562 32.35 -39.36 -7.91
CA LEU A 562 32.08 -37.93 -7.74
C LEU A 562 31.96 -37.09 -9.04
N ASP A 563 32.01 -37.70 -10.23
CA ASP A 563 31.98 -36.98 -11.52
C ASP A 563 30.58 -36.86 -12.16
N SER A 564 29.51 -37.37 -11.54
CA SER A 564 28.15 -37.30 -12.11
C SER A 564 27.21 -36.29 -11.43
N VAL A 565 27.60 -35.69 -10.29
CA VAL A 565 26.76 -34.75 -9.51
C VAL A 565 27.08 -33.28 -9.81
N SER A 566 28.18 -32.97 -10.51
CA SER A 566 28.64 -31.59 -10.74
C SER A 566 28.01 -30.87 -11.94
N ARG A 567 27.05 -31.49 -12.66
CA ARG A 567 26.35 -30.89 -13.81
C ARG A 567 24.84 -31.18 -13.83
N MET A 568 24.16 -31.08 -12.69
CA MET A 568 22.71 -30.91 -12.73
C MET A 568 22.38 -29.48 -13.19
N ASP A 569 21.98 -29.38 -14.46
CA ASP A 569 21.42 -28.18 -15.08
C ASP A 569 20.30 -27.62 -14.18
N SER A 570 20.35 -26.33 -13.85
CA SER A 570 19.43 -25.64 -12.94
C SER A 570 17.96 -25.84 -13.36
N ARG A 571 17.73 -26.11 -14.65
CA ARG A 571 16.44 -26.47 -15.24
C ARG A 571 15.88 -27.81 -14.73
N ARG A 572 16.72 -28.83 -14.54
CA ARG A 572 16.32 -30.14 -14.00
C ARG A 572 16.06 -30.10 -12.50
N ALA A 573 16.78 -29.25 -11.76
CA ALA A 573 16.52 -29.01 -10.34
C ALA A 573 15.18 -28.29 -10.12
N LEU A 574 14.85 -27.31 -10.98
CA LEU A 574 13.53 -26.66 -11.03
C LEU A 574 12.42 -27.60 -11.47
N GLU A 575 12.66 -28.46 -12.47
CA GLU A 575 11.71 -29.53 -12.80
C GLU A 575 11.53 -30.50 -11.63
N TYR A 576 12.56 -30.79 -10.84
CA TYR A 576 12.45 -31.69 -9.70
C TYR A 576 11.70 -31.05 -8.52
N VAL A 577 12.04 -29.81 -8.14
CA VAL A 577 11.35 -29.07 -7.07
C VAL A 577 9.91 -28.77 -7.47
N GLY A 578 9.69 -28.32 -8.71
CA GLY A 578 8.36 -28.14 -9.29
C GLY A 578 7.57 -29.45 -9.36
N ARG A 579 8.17 -30.56 -9.83
CA ARG A 579 7.49 -31.88 -9.84
C ARG A 579 7.20 -32.40 -8.44
N VAL A 580 8.05 -32.17 -7.45
CA VAL A 580 7.83 -32.61 -6.06
C VAL A 580 6.73 -31.78 -5.40
N LEU A 581 6.75 -30.45 -5.53
CA LEU A 581 5.68 -29.56 -5.06
C LEU A 581 4.35 -29.85 -5.76
N ILE A 582 4.36 -30.06 -7.08
CA ILE A 582 3.16 -30.36 -7.88
C ILE A 582 2.67 -31.79 -7.64
N SER A 583 3.55 -32.77 -7.41
CA SER A 583 3.20 -34.16 -7.07
C SER A 583 2.49 -34.24 -5.73
N GLU A 584 2.94 -33.47 -4.73
CA GLU A 584 2.30 -33.43 -3.41
C GLU A 584 0.98 -32.65 -3.45
N ILE A 585 0.90 -31.54 -4.21
CA ILE A 585 -0.39 -30.88 -4.50
C ILE A 585 -1.36 -31.85 -5.21
N LYS A 586 -0.87 -32.71 -6.11
CA LYS A 586 -1.66 -33.79 -6.74
C LYS A 586 -2.11 -34.88 -5.76
N CYS A 587 -1.28 -35.26 -4.79
CA CYS A 587 -1.65 -36.22 -3.73
C CYS A 587 -2.72 -35.66 -2.79
N VAL A 588 -2.59 -34.40 -2.38
CA VAL A 588 -3.58 -33.70 -1.53
C VAL A 588 -4.90 -33.49 -2.30
N ALA A 589 -4.85 -33.19 -3.60
CA ALA A 589 -6.03 -33.08 -4.45
C ALA A 589 -6.72 -34.43 -4.73
N ALA A 590 -5.97 -35.55 -4.76
CA ALA A 590 -6.52 -36.89 -4.97
C ALA A 590 -7.35 -37.43 -3.78
N ALA A 591 -7.16 -36.86 -2.57
CA ALA A 591 -7.92 -37.22 -1.37
C ALA A 591 -9.34 -36.60 -1.32
N ALA A 592 -9.67 -35.69 -2.25
CA ALA A 592 -10.99 -35.07 -2.38
C ALA A 592 -11.67 -35.54 -3.68
N SER A 593 -12.83 -36.21 -3.59
CA SER A 593 -13.59 -36.69 -4.77
C SER A 593 -14.33 -35.55 -5.51
N PRO A 594 -14.72 -35.70 -6.80
CA PRO A 594 -14.04 -36.35 -7.92
C PRO A 594 -13.26 -35.32 -8.78
N VAL A 595 -12.04 -35.67 -9.18
CA VAL A 595 -11.04 -34.75 -9.74
C VAL A 595 -11.11 -34.66 -11.27
N THR A 596 -11.05 -33.43 -11.79
CA THR A 596 -10.72 -33.11 -13.19
C THR A 596 -9.24 -33.41 -13.43
N PHE A 597 -8.92 -34.35 -14.33
CA PHE A 597 -7.52 -34.67 -14.65
C PHE A 597 -6.88 -33.56 -15.50
N VAL A 598 -5.70 -33.10 -15.09
CA VAL A 598 -4.82 -32.25 -15.90
C VAL A 598 -3.64 -33.11 -16.37
N SER A 599 -3.58 -33.41 -17.67
CA SER A 599 -2.42 -34.05 -18.29
C SER A 599 -1.73 -33.05 -19.22
N TYR A 600 -0.40 -33.07 -19.21
CA TYR A 600 0.43 -32.28 -20.11
C TYR A 600 1.12 -33.22 -21.10
N VAL A 601 0.98 -32.94 -22.39
CA VAL A 601 1.82 -33.55 -23.44
C VAL A 601 2.77 -32.47 -23.92
N CYS A 602 4.07 -32.76 -23.86
CA CYS A 602 5.11 -31.89 -24.38
C CYS A 602 5.46 -32.37 -25.79
N GLU A 603 4.98 -31.65 -26.81
CA GLU A 603 5.50 -31.77 -28.17
C GLU A 603 6.10 -30.42 -28.59
N ASN A 604 7.35 -30.46 -29.04
CA ASN A 604 8.08 -29.34 -29.64
C ASN A 604 8.20 -28.06 -28.78
N GLY A 605 8.26 -28.20 -27.46
CA GLY A 605 8.66 -27.10 -26.56
C GLY A 605 7.56 -26.07 -26.28
N VAL A 606 6.31 -26.35 -26.66
CA VAL A 606 5.15 -25.55 -26.26
C VAL A 606 4.28 -26.39 -25.32
N LEU A 607 4.15 -25.96 -24.06
CA LEU A 607 3.23 -26.59 -23.12
C LEU A 607 1.80 -26.20 -23.50
N SER A 608 1.07 -27.12 -24.12
CA SER A 608 -0.34 -26.92 -24.47
C SER A 608 -1.25 -27.63 -23.46
N LEU A 609 -2.29 -26.92 -22.97
CA LEU A 609 -3.27 -27.46 -22.04
C LEU A 609 -4.31 -28.29 -22.82
N ILE A 610 -4.44 -29.59 -22.54
CA ILE A 610 -5.55 -30.42 -23.03
C ILE A 610 -6.40 -30.81 -21.83
N CYS A 611 -7.64 -30.32 -21.78
CA CYS A 611 -8.60 -30.67 -20.73
C CYS A 611 -9.45 -31.85 -21.21
N VAL A 612 -9.26 -33.04 -20.63
CA VAL A 612 -10.10 -34.22 -20.91
C VAL A 612 -11.05 -34.41 -19.73
N SER A 613 -12.35 -34.18 -19.97
CA SER A 613 -13.41 -34.46 -18.99
C SER A 613 -14.00 -35.84 -19.26
N ILE A 614 -13.72 -36.82 -18.41
CA ILE A 614 -14.42 -38.10 -18.42
C ILE A 614 -15.50 -38.04 -17.34
N ARG A 615 -16.77 -37.93 -17.75
CA ARG A 615 -17.92 -38.15 -16.86
C ARG A 615 -18.11 -39.66 -16.70
N LEU A 616 -17.88 -40.19 -15.51
CA LEU A 616 -18.53 -41.44 -15.12
C LEU A 616 -19.97 -41.10 -14.69
N PRO A 617 -21.00 -41.76 -15.25
CA PRO A 617 -22.38 -41.42 -14.95
C PRO A 617 -22.74 -41.78 -13.51
N LEU A 618 -23.53 -40.91 -12.87
CA LEU A 618 -24.16 -41.15 -11.58
C LEU A 618 -24.94 -42.48 -11.61
N GLN A 619 -24.66 -43.37 -10.66
CA GLN A 619 -25.58 -44.45 -10.31
C GLN A 619 -26.85 -43.85 -9.70
N LEU A 620 -27.90 -43.73 -10.51
CA LEU A 620 -29.27 -43.74 -10.05
C LEU A 620 -29.62 -45.16 -9.59
N LYS A 621 -30.12 -45.26 -8.36
CA LYS A 621 -30.75 -46.48 -7.84
C LYS A 621 -32.18 -46.51 -8.38
N LEU A 622 -32.54 -47.51 -9.18
CA LEU A 622 -33.90 -48.06 -9.31
C LEU A 622 -33.84 -49.45 -9.95
N GLN A 623 -34.67 -50.35 -9.43
CA GLN A 623 -34.80 -51.77 -9.76
C GLN A 623 -35.45 -52.05 -11.13
N SER A 624 -35.32 -53.32 -11.53
CA SER A 624 -36.13 -54.14 -12.44
C SER A 624 -35.79 -54.17 -13.94
N ASP A 625 -35.35 -55.36 -14.34
CA ASP A 625 -35.66 -56.14 -15.55
C ASP A 625 -35.46 -55.53 -16.95
N GLY A 626 -34.76 -56.29 -17.81
CA GLY A 626 -35.09 -56.32 -19.25
C GLY A 626 -33.96 -55.95 -20.24
N ILE A 627 -33.18 -56.95 -20.58
CA ILE A 627 -32.54 -57.32 -21.88
C ILE A 627 -32.69 -56.41 -23.15
N TRP A 628 -31.59 -56.38 -23.93
CA TRP A 628 -31.41 -56.29 -25.41
C TRP A 628 -30.92 -54.98 -26.09
N ASP A 629 -29.75 -55.12 -26.74
CA ASP A 629 -29.23 -54.65 -28.04
C ASP A 629 -29.63 -53.31 -28.69
N GLY A 630 -28.61 -52.62 -29.22
CA GLY A 630 -28.65 -52.09 -30.59
C GLY A 630 -28.35 -50.60 -30.81
N ILE A 631 -27.23 -50.36 -31.54
CA ILE A 631 -26.82 -49.17 -32.33
C ILE A 631 -26.10 -48.04 -31.58
#